data_AF-A0A2K2RQF8-F1
#
_entry.id   AF-A0A2K2RQF8-F1
#
_cell.length_a   1.000
_cell.length_b   1.000
_cell.length_c   1.000
_cell.angle_alpha   90.00
_cell.angle_beta   90.00
_cell.angle_gamma   90.00
#
_symmetry.space_group_name_H-M   'P 1'
#
loop_
_entity.id
_entity.type
_entity.pdbx_description
1 polymer ?
#
loop_
_entity_poly.entity_id
_entity_poly.type
_entity_poly.pdbx_seq_one_letter_code
_entity_poly.pdbx_strand_id
1 'polypeptide(L)'
;MRSIGETARESGLGVSALRFYDRAGVLVPDQVDPVTGYRWYAPEQLDEARVLARLRRAGMPLADVRLVLAGWAAADTDLVRRLLEAHLRRLEEGLSATRAEFSALRALLDDRENPMTSPRTAARLSVSGPGLAAALDAVRFAAGTDPELPVLAGVHLDVKGDALHVVATDRYRMAVARTAVGGHDGGRVQATVPLPLADAMRALLDGEDEVRLAVDGGRVTLEAGDRQTGGRCLEQDFPDYRRLVRLPAGRRAEVDVPAFTEAVRSGPVRPYEDGGDARCELTVLAVSGDGEVAPAPEGADAPDLVAVNRAFLLDALAAAAGDRLVLEFGAPTAPLAIRRPEDEHTFSLLMPVRPAD
;
A
#
# COMPACT_ATOMS: atom_id res chain seq x y z
N MET A 1 36.79 0.63 -37.13
CA MET A 1 36.19 -0.72 -37.03
C MET A 1 36.77 -1.43 -35.82
N ARG A 2 35.97 -2.27 -35.14
CA ARG A 2 36.36 -3.07 -33.99
C ARG A 2 36.18 -4.56 -34.29
N SER A 3 37.10 -5.38 -33.80
CA SER A 3 36.97 -6.83 -33.90
C SER A 3 35.82 -7.35 -33.01
N ILE A 4 35.28 -8.53 -33.32
CA ILE A 4 34.25 -9.16 -32.47
C ILE A 4 34.67 -9.31 -31.00
N GLY A 5 35.96 -9.51 -30.73
CA GLY A 5 36.50 -9.61 -29.36
C GLY A 5 36.50 -8.27 -28.62
N GLU A 6 36.84 -7.18 -29.32
CA GLU A 6 36.79 -5.82 -28.76
C GLU A 6 35.35 -5.36 -28.57
N THR A 7 34.48 -5.57 -29.56
CA THR A 7 33.05 -5.27 -29.45
C THR A 7 32.40 -6.05 -28.31
N ALA A 8 32.76 -7.32 -28.11
CA ALA A 8 32.25 -8.11 -26.99
C ALA A 8 32.62 -7.49 -25.63
N ARG A 9 33.89 -7.09 -25.48
CA ARG A 9 34.39 -6.46 -24.26
C ARG A 9 33.74 -5.11 -23.97
N GLU A 10 33.56 -4.30 -25.01
CA GLU A 10 33.05 -2.92 -24.88
C GLU A 10 31.52 -2.80 -24.84
N SER A 11 30.79 -3.77 -25.39
CA SER A 11 29.31 -3.81 -25.35
C SER A 11 28.76 -4.58 -24.15
N GLY A 12 29.56 -5.45 -23.53
CA GLY A 12 29.10 -6.38 -22.49
C GLY A 12 28.33 -7.59 -23.03
N LEU A 13 28.30 -7.79 -24.36
CA LEU A 13 27.80 -9.00 -25.00
C LEU A 13 28.94 -10.00 -25.20
N GLY A 14 28.77 -11.26 -24.80
CA GLY A 14 29.76 -12.29 -25.10
C GLY A 14 29.94 -12.51 -26.61
N VAL A 15 31.12 -12.99 -27.04
CA VAL A 15 31.41 -13.31 -28.46
C VAL A 15 30.39 -14.28 -29.05
N SER A 16 29.93 -15.27 -28.28
CA SER A 16 28.87 -16.19 -28.68
C SER A 16 27.52 -15.50 -28.87
N ALA A 17 27.20 -14.50 -28.06
CA ALA A 17 25.98 -13.70 -28.17
C ALA A 17 26.00 -12.83 -29.43
N LEU A 18 27.13 -12.18 -29.75
CA LEU A 18 27.29 -11.42 -30.99
C LEU A 18 27.09 -12.29 -32.24
N ARG A 19 27.64 -13.52 -32.25
CA ARG A 19 27.40 -14.50 -33.32
C ARG A 19 25.94 -14.97 -33.40
N PHE A 20 25.25 -15.04 -32.26
CA PHE A 20 23.83 -15.36 -32.23
C PHE A 20 22.99 -14.23 -32.84
N TYR A 21 23.26 -12.98 -32.46
CA TYR A 21 22.50 -11.82 -32.95
C TYR A 21 22.76 -11.51 -34.43
N ASP A 22 23.97 -11.79 -34.93
CA ASP A 22 24.29 -11.81 -36.35
C ASP A 22 23.37 -12.79 -37.11
N ARG A 23 23.36 -14.07 -36.70
CA ARG A 23 22.47 -15.09 -37.32
C ARG A 23 20.98 -14.77 -37.20
N ALA A 24 20.58 -14.11 -36.13
CA ALA A 24 19.19 -13.70 -35.90
C ALA A 24 18.82 -12.39 -36.64
N GLY A 25 19.77 -11.75 -37.33
CA GLY A 25 19.57 -10.50 -38.06
C GLY A 25 19.26 -9.31 -37.16
N VAL A 26 19.72 -9.34 -35.90
CA VAL A 26 19.48 -8.29 -34.89
C VAL A 26 20.62 -7.29 -34.83
N LEU A 27 21.86 -7.78 -34.98
CA LEU A 27 23.06 -6.95 -35.06
C LEU A 27 24.02 -7.62 -36.05
N VAL A 28 23.90 -7.24 -37.33
CA VAL A 28 24.70 -7.80 -38.41
C VAL A 28 26.04 -7.07 -38.47
N PRO A 29 27.19 -7.76 -38.46
CA PRO A 29 28.50 -7.11 -38.55
C PRO A 29 28.64 -6.33 -39.87
N ASP A 30 29.32 -5.17 -39.80
CA ASP A 30 29.62 -4.32 -40.94
C ASP A 30 30.46 -5.05 -42.00
N GLN A 31 31.43 -5.86 -41.56
CA GLN A 31 32.24 -6.67 -42.45
C GLN A 31 32.47 -8.07 -41.90
N VAL A 32 32.37 -9.06 -42.79
CA VAL A 32 32.74 -10.45 -42.52
C VAL A 32 33.81 -10.86 -43.51
N ASP A 33 34.94 -11.34 -43.00
CA ASP A 33 36.01 -11.89 -43.82
C ASP A 33 35.50 -13.15 -44.55
N PRO A 34 35.53 -13.20 -45.89
CA PRO A 34 34.96 -14.31 -46.67
C PRO A 34 35.74 -15.62 -46.55
N VAL A 35 37.00 -15.59 -46.09
CA VAL A 35 37.87 -16.76 -45.95
C VAL A 35 37.90 -17.25 -44.51
N THR A 36 38.03 -16.33 -43.54
CA THR A 36 38.17 -16.70 -42.12
C THR A 36 36.85 -16.64 -41.34
N GLY A 37 35.81 -15.99 -41.89
CA GLY A 37 34.55 -15.75 -41.21
C GLY A 37 34.66 -14.77 -40.04
N TYR A 38 35.77 -14.03 -39.95
CA TYR A 38 36.02 -13.07 -38.88
C TYR A 38 35.14 -11.83 -39.04
N ARG A 39 34.62 -11.30 -37.93
CA ARG A 39 33.60 -10.25 -37.92
C ARG A 39 34.16 -8.94 -37.39
N TRP A 40 33.83 -7.87 -38.08
CA TRP A 40 34.18 -6.50 -37.74
C TRP A 40 32.92 -5.66 -37.62
N TYR A 41 32.92 -4.77 -36.63
CA TYR A 41 31.80 -3.88 -36.31
C TYR A 41 32.22 -2.42 -36.46
N ALA A 42 31.32 -1.60 -36.99
CA ALA A 42 31.52 -0.16 -37.07
C ALA A 42 31.39 0.50 -35.68
N PRO A 43 31.93 1.71 -35.47
CA PRO A 43 31.79 2.43 -34.21
C PRO A 43 30.34 2.65 -33.76
N GLU A 44 29.43 2.91 -34.69
CA GLU A 44 28.01 3.17 -34.45
C GLU A 44 27.29 1.91 -33.96
N GLN A 45 27.71 0.74 -34.48
CA GLN A 45 27.19 -0.57 -34.05
C GLN A 45 27.57 -0.94 -32.62
N LEU A 46 28.58 -0.27 -32.04
CA LEU A 46 28.92 -0.47 -30.63
C LEU A 46 27.81 0.09 -29.73
N ASP A 47 27.21 1.23 -30.08
CA ASP A 47 26.15 1.83 -29.29
C ASP A 47 24.85 1.02 -29.40
N GLU A 48 24.53 0.51 -30.58
CA GLU A 48 23.46 -0.48 -30.77
C GLU A 48 23.70 -1.75 -29.93
N ALA A 49 24.92 -2.27 -29.93
CA ALA A 49 25.30 -3.44 -29.13
C ALA A 49 25.14 -3.19 -27.62
N ARG A 50 25.44 -1.98 -27.15
CA ARG A 50 25.23 -1.58 -25.74
C ARG A 50 23.75 -1.47 -25.39
N VAL A 51 22.93 -0.90 -26.27
CA VAL A 51 21.47 -0.84 -26.10
C VAL A 51 20.90 -2.26 -26.05
N LEU A 52 21.27 -3.11 -27.01
CA LEU A 52 20.92 -4.53 -27.06
C LEU A 52 21.26 -5.27 -25.75
N ALA A 53 22.46 -5.03 -25.19
CA ALA A 53 22.86 -5.62 -23.92
C ALA A 53 21.96 -5.21 -22.75
N ARG A 54 21.55 -3.93 -22.70
CA ARG A 54 20.64 -3.41 -21.66
C ARG A 54 19.23 -4.00 -21.80
N LEU A 55 18.69 -4.03 -23.01
CA LEU A 55 17.35 -4.58 -23.28
C LEU A 55 17.26 -6.07 -22.94
N ARG A 56 18.30 -6.84 -23.26
CA ARG A 56 18.39 -8.25 -22.89
C ARG A 56 18.43 -8.44 -21.36
N ARG A 57 19.18 -7.60 -20.65
CA ARG A 57 19.24 -7.66 -19.17
C ARG A 57 17.89 -7.31 -18.54
N ALA A 58 17.12 -6.42 -19.17
CA ALA A 58 15.75 -6.08 -18.79
C ALA A 58 14.70 -7.13 -19.23
N GLY A 59 15.13 -8.28 -19.76
CA GLY A 59 14.22 -9.37 -20.14
C GLY A 59 13.33 -9.05 -21.35
N MET A 60 13.70 -8.09 -22.20
CA MET A 60 12.90 -7.74 -23.37
C MET A 60 12.90 -8.88 -24.40
N PRO A 61 11.73 -9.27 -24.95
CA PRO A 61 11.64 -10.29 -26.00
C PRO A 61 12.44 -9.90 -27.25
N LEU A 62 13.05 -10.89 -27.92
CA LEU A 62 13.92 -10.64 -29.08
C LEU A 62 13.20 -9.89 -30.22
N ALA A 63 11.91 -10.12 -30.41
CA ALA A 63 11.10 -9.42 -31.40
C ALA A 63 11.03 -7.90 -31.12
N ASP A 64 10.82 -7.52 -29.86
CA ASP A 64 10.73 -6.11 -29.44
C ASP A 64 12.10 -5.44 -29.48
N VAL A 65 13.15 -6.17 -29.11
CA VAL A 65 14.53 -5.69 -29.22
C VAL A 65 14.86 -5.29 -30.66
N ARG A 66 14.42 -6.06 -31.66
CA ARG A 66 14.61 -5.71 -33.09
C ARG A 66 13.92 -4.40 -33.44
N LEU A 67 12.70 -4.20 -32.97
CA LEU A 67 11.93 -2.98 -33.22
C LEU A 67 12.59 -1.77 -32.56
N VAL A 68 13.07 -1.92 -31.33
CA VAL A 68 13.79 -0.85 -30.62
C VAL A 68 15.08 -0.49 -31.34
N LEU A 69 15.89 -1.48 -31.77
CA LEU A 69 17.13 -1.20 -32.51
C LEU A 69 16.85 -0.57 -33.88
N ALA A 70 15.80 -0.99 -34.60
CA ALA A 70 15.41 -0.37 -35.86
C ALA A 70 14.98 1.09 -35.67
N GLY A 71 14.18 1.39 -34.64
CA GLY A 71 13.81 2.77 -34.29
C GLY A 71 15.02 3.59 -33.83
N TRP A 72 15.95 2.99 -33.10
CA TRP A 72 17.19 3.62 -32.65
C TRP A 72 18.08 4.02 -33.83
N ALA A 73 18.30 3.13 -34.79
CA ALA A 73 19.08 3.40 -36.00
C ALA A 73 18.41 4.45 -36.91
N ALA A 74 17.07 4.47 -36.96
CA ALA A 74 16.28 5.44 -37.71
C ALA A 74 16.09 6.80 -36.99
N ALA A 75 16.65 6.96 -35.78
CA ALA A 75 16.43 8.12 -34.91
C ALA A 75 14.95 8.41 -34.57
N ASP A 76 14.07 7.40 -34.64
CA ASP A 76 12.67 7.50 -34.22
C ASP A 76 12.57 7.28 -32.71
N THR A 77 12.78 8.35 -31.96
CA THR A 77 12.76 8.33 -30.50
C THR A 77 11.37 8.03 -29.93
N ASP A 78 10.30 8.38 -30.65
CA ASP A 78 8.94 8.18 -30.16
C ASP A 78 8.52 6.72 -30.24
N LEU A 79 8.89 6.01 -31.31
CA LEU A 79 8.69 4.56 -31.40
C LEU A 79 9.46 3.83 -30.30
N VAL A 80 10.74 4.17 -30.10
CA VAL A 80 11.56 3.57 -29.04
C VAL A 80 10.95 3.81 -27.66
N ARG A 81 10.52 5.05 -27.37
CA ARG A 81 9.88 5.39 -26.08
C ARG A 81 8.63 4.54 -25.85
N ARG A 82 7.72 4.46 -26.83
CA ARG A 82 6.48 3.67 -26.72
C ARG A 82 6.76 2.18 -26.47
N LEU A 83 7.75 1.60 -27.12
CA LEU A 83 8.12 0.20 -26.93
C LEU A 83 8.71 -0.07 -25.54
N LEU A 84 9.55 0.84 -25.03
CA LEU A 84 10.10 0.75 -23.68
C LEU A 84 8.99 0.84 -22.62
N GLU A 85 8.07 1.81 -22.77
CA GLU A 85 6.93 1.97 -21.87
C GLU A 85 5.98 0.77 -21.89
N ALA A 86 5.70 0.21 -23.07
CA ALA A 86 4.88 -1.00 -23.20
C ALA A 86 5.54 -2.20 -22.50
N HIS A 87 6.86 -2.34 -22.60
CA HIS A 87 7.59 -3.40 -21.91
C HIS A 87 7.59 -3.21 -20.39
N LEU A 88 7.76 -1.97 -19.92
CA LEU A 88 7.67 -1.65 -18.49
C LEU A 88 6.31 -2.03 -17.92
N ARG A 89 5.21 -1.64 -18.58
CA ARG A 89 3.84 -2.01 -18.17
C ARG A 89 3.66 -3.52 -18.05
N ARG A 90 4.13 -4.29 -19.04
CA ARG A 90 4.06 -5.77 -19.00
C ARG A 90 4.86 -6.37 -17.84
N LEU A 91 6.02 -5.81 -17.51
CA LEU A 91 6.81 -6.25 -16.36
C LEU A 91 6.09 -5.95 -15.03
N GLU A 92 5.47 -4.78 -14.92
CA GLU A 92 4.69 -4.39 -13.74
C GLU A 92 3.45 -5.26 -13.56
N GLU A 93 2.70 -5.51 -14.64
CA GLU A 93 1.56 -6.43 -14.66
C GLU A 93 1.98 -7.85 -14.26
N GLY A 94 3.08 -8.37 -14.82
CA GLY A 94 3.60 -9.69 -14.49
C GLY A 94 4.04 -9.80 -13.03
N LEU A 95 4.70 -8.77 -12.48
CA LEU A 95 5.08 -8.71 -11.07
C LEU A 95 3.84 -8.68 -10.16
N SER A 96 2.83 -7.90 -10.54
CA SER A 96 1.56 -7.83 -9.81
C SER A 96 0.84 -9.18 -9.79
N ALA A 97 0.74 -9.85 -10.95
CA ALA A 97 0.15 -11.18 -11.07
C ALA A 97 0.91 -12.23 -10.24
N THR A 98 2.25 -12.24 -10.33
CA THR A 98 3.09 -13.14 -9.54
C THR A 98 2.91 -12.91 -8.03
N ARG A 99 2.86 -11.65 -7.59
CA ARG A 99 2.59 -11.30 -6.19
C ARG A 99 1.20 -11.77 -5.74
N ALA A 100 0.19 -11.66 -6.61
CA ALA A 100 -1.16 -12.15 -6.32
C ALA A 100 -1.18 -13.68 -6.16
N GLU A 101 -0.51 -14.43 -7.03
CA GLU A 101 -0.39 -15.89 -6.92
C GLU A 101 0.31 -16.33 -5.63
N PHE A 102 1.46 -15.73 -5.30
CA PHE A 102 2.14 -16.01 -4.03
C PHE A 102 1.26 -15.68 -2.81
N SER A 103 0.46 -14.62 -2.90
CA SER A 103 -0.49 -14.25 -1.85
C SER A 103 -1.62 -15.28 -1.71
N ALA A 104 -2.10 -15.86 -2.81
CA ALA A 104 -3.09 -16.93 -2.79
C ALA A 104 -2.52 -18.22 -2.18
N LEU A 105 -1.31 -18.61 -2.56
CA LEU A 105 -0.62 -19.77 -1.97
C LEU A 105 -0.39 -19.60 -0.48
N ARG A 106 0.01 -18.39 -0.06
CA ARG A 106 0.18 -18.07 1.35
C ARG A 106 -1.14 -18.13 2.12
N ALA A 107 -2.25 -17.66 1.54
CA ALA A 107 -3.57 -17.81 2.15
C ALA A 107 -3.96 -19.28 2.33
N LEU A 108 -3.71 -20.13 1.32
CA LEU A 108 -3.95 -21.57 1.43
C LEU A 108 -3.07 -22.26 2.49
N LEU A 109 -1.83 -21.79 2.65
CA LEU A 109 -0.94 -22.24 3.72
C LEU A 109 -1.43 -21.78 5.09
N ASP A 110 -1.83 -20.51 5.22
CA ASP A 110 -2.39 -19.95 6.45
C ASP A 110 -3.68 -20.70 6.86
N ASP A 111 -4.55 -21.05 5.91
CA ASP A 111 -5.77 -21.87 6.12
C ASP A 111 -5.44 -23.32 6.54
N ARG A 112 -4.32 -23.86 6.08
CA ARG A 112 -3.88 -25.24 6.39
C ARG A 112 -3.15 -25.32 7.74
N GLU A 113 -2.33 -24.32 8.05
CA GLU A 113 -1.62 -24.19 9.33
C GLU A 113 -2.55 -23.71 10.45
N ASN A 114 -3.61 -22.98 10.09
CA ASN A 114 -4.67 -22.53 10.99
C ASN A 114 -6.04 -22.98 10.45
N PRO A 115 -6.42 -24.27 10.62
CA PRO A 115 -7.70 -24.77 10.11
C PRO A 115 -8.85 -23.85 10.56
N MET A 116 -9.60 -23.35 9.56
CA MET A 116 -10.81 -22.53 9.69
C MET A 116 -11.93 -23.25 10.44
N THR A 117 -11.73 -23.47 11.73
CA THR A 117 -12.77 -23.82 12.69
C THR A 117 -12.37 -23.15 13.97
N SER A 118 -12.67 -21.86 14.10
CA SER A 118 -12.52 -21.17 15.37
C SER A 118 -13.31 -21.95 16.42
N PRO A 119 -12.69 -22.53 17.46
CA PRO A 119 -13.45 -22.83 18.64
C PRO A 119 -13.95 -21.48 19.16
N ARG A 120 -15.28 -21.29 19.14
CA ARG A 120 -15.98 -20.21 19.85
C ARG A 120 -15.85 -20.51 21.35
N THR A 121 -14.65 -20.39 21.89
CA THR A 121 -14.44 -20.53 23.32
C THR A 121 -14.80 -19.20 23.96
N ALA A 122 -15.66 -19.25 24.99
CA ALA A 122 -15.91 -18.09 25.83
C ALA A 122 -14.57 -17.56 26.35
N ALA A 123 -14.18 -16.36 25.92
CA ALA A 123 -12.95 -15.73 26.32
C ALA A 123 -13.27 -14.52 27.19
N ARG A 124 -12.54 -14.38 28.29
CA ARG A 124 -12.55 -13.18 29.12
C ARG A 124 -11.16 -12.59 29.10
N LEU A 125 -11.11 -11.27 28.92
CA LEU A 125 -9.90 -10.50 28.70
C LEU A 125 -9.90 -9.37 29.71
N SER A 126 -8.76 -9.16 30.38
CA SER A 126 -8.54 -7.95 31.18
C SER A 126 -7.79 -6.93 30.33
N VAL A 127 -8.32 -5.73 30.22
CA VAL A 127 -7.77 -4.67 29.37
C VAL A 127 -7.69 -3.37 30.19
N SER A 128 -6.65 -2.58 29.96
CA SER A 128 -6.59 -1.21 30.50
C SER A 128 -7.75 -0.38 29.95
N GLY A 129 -8.53 0.25 30.84
CA GLY A 129 -9.63 1.12 30.47
C GLY A 129 -9.18 2.30 29.61
N PRO A 130 -8.16 3.09 30.02
CA PRO A 130 -7.60 4.16 29.21
C PRO A 130 -7.00 3.66 27.88
N GLY A 131 -6.35 2.50 27.89
CA GLY A 131 -5.77 1.91 26.67
C GLY A 131 -6.83 1.49 25.66
N LEU A 132 -7.92 0.85 26.10
CA LEU A 132 -9.04 0.49 25.22
C LEU A 132 -9.80 1.73 24.72
N ALA A 133 -9.97 2.74 25.58
CA ALA A 133 -10.60 3.99 25.22
C ALA A 133 -9.83 4.71 24.10
N ALA A 134 -8.51 4.86 24.29
CA ALA A 134 -7.63 5.44 23.28
C ALA A 134 -7.63 4.64 21.97
N ALA A 135 -7.65 3.30 22.04
CA ALA A 135 -7.69 2.45 20.86
C ALA A 135 -9.02 2.60 20.08
N LEU A 136 -10.16 2.67 20.78
CA LEU A 136 -11.46 2.90 20.16
C LEU A 136 -11.57 4.31 19.55
N ASP A 137 -11.09 5.33 20.26
CA ASP A 137 -11.03 6.71 19.76
C ASP A 137 -10.18 6.83 18.49
N ALA A 138 -9.08 6.08 18.43
CA ALA A 138 -8.15 6.07 17.31
C ALA A 138 -8.69 5.37 16.05
N VAL A 139 -9.76 4.56 16.13
CA VAL A 139 -10.19 3.72 15.00
C VAL A 139 -11.65 3.84 14.60
N ARG A 140 -12.57 4.13 15.52
CA ARG A 140 -14.03 4.11 15.26
C ARG A 140 -14.46 4.98 14.06
N PHE A 141 -13.73 6.07 13.81
CA PHE A 141 -14.03 7.01 12.73
C PHE A 141 -13.91 6.36 11.34
N ALA A 142 -13.14 5.27 11.21
CA ALA A 142 -12.90 4.60 9.94
C ALA A 142 -13.93 3.49 9.62
N ALA A 143 -14.94 3.27 10.47
CA ALA A 143 -16.01 2.32 10.19
C ALA A 143 -16.90 2.83 9.04
N GLY A 144 -17.28 1.91 8.15
CA GLY A 144 -18.08 2.21 6.97
C GLY A 144 -19.58 2.30 7.23
N THR A 145 -20.31 2.85 6.27
CA THR A 145 -21.79 2.95 6.27
C THR A 145 -22.42 2.27 5.06
N ASP A 146 -21.61 1.58 4.25
CA ASP A 146 -22.04 0.90 3.02
C ASP A 146 -22.95 -0.30 3.37
N PRO A 147 -24.24 -0.27 2.98
CA PRO A 147 -25.17 -1.34 3.27
C PRO A 147 -24.83 -2.65 2.52
N GLU A 148 -24.05 -2.59 1.45
CA GLU A 148 -23.58 -3.80 0.73
C GLU A 148 -22.47 -4.52 1.48
N LEU A 149 -21.79 -3.83 2.41
CA LEU A 149 -20.71 -4.39 3.22
C LEU A 149 -20.94 -4.18 4.74
N PRO A 150 -21.98 -4.80 5.32
CA PRO A 150 -22.34 -4.59 6.73
C PRO A 150 -21.24 -4.89 7.74
N VAL A 151 -20.31 -5.79 7.40
CA VAL A 151 -19.16 -6.13 8.24
C VAL A 151 -18.23 -4.94 8.52
N LEU A 152 -18.20 -3.99 7.60
CA LEU A 152 -17.40 -2.77 7.69
C LEU A 152 -18.05 -1.69 8.57
N ALA A 153 -19.34 -1.85 8.90
CA ALA A 153 -20.06 -0.98 9.84
C ALA A 153 -19.75 -1.29 11.32
N GLY A 154 -18.58 -1.88 11.57
CA GLY A 154 -18.14 -2.28 12.90
C GLY A 154 -16.63 -2.15 13.09
N VAL A 155 -16.22 -2.36 14.32
CA VAL A 155 -14.84 -2.36 14.79
C VAL A 155 -14.42 -3.81 15.06
N HIS A 156 -13.36 -4.25 14.39
CA HIS A 156 -12.79 -5.58 14.56
C HIS A 156 -11.83 -5.61 15.76
N LEU A 157 -12.04 -6.59 16.63
CA LEU A 157 -11.23 -6.89 17.80
C LEU A 157 -10.50 -8.20 17.54
N ASP A 158 -9.16 -8.16 17.55
CA ASP A 158 -8.30 -9.31 17.26
C ASP A 158 -7.22 -9.45 18.34
N VAL A 159 -7.36 -10.46 19.19
CA VAL A 159 -6.38 -10.78 20.23
C VAL A 159 -5.27 -11.64 19.65
N LYS A 160 -4.03 -11.16 19.78
CA LYS A 160 -2.82 -11.84 19.31
C LYS A 160 -1.72 -11.76 20.36
N GLY A 161 -1.45 -12.87 21.04
CA GLY A 161 -0.60 -12.85 22.23
C GLY A 161 -1.14 -11.85 23.24
N ASP A 162 -0.28 -11.06 23.87
CA ASP A 162 -0.66 -10.09 24.92
C ASP A 162 -1.16 -8.75 24.35
N ALA A 163 -1.73 -8.78 23.13
CA ALA A 163 -2.18 -7.60 22.40
C ALA A 163 -3.60 -7.73 21.89
N LEU A 164 -4.43 -6.74 22.18
CA LEU A 164 -5.69 -6.53 21.49
C LEU A 164 -5.47 -5.53 20.36
N HIS A 165 -5.63 -5.98 19.11
CA HIS A 165 -5.70 -5.11 17.94
C HIS A 165 -7.14 -4.67 17.75
N VAL A 166 -7.32 -3.38 17.53
CA VAL A 166 -8.61 -2.75 17.27
C VAL A 166 -8.51 -2.13 15.88
N VAL A 167 -9.43 -2.50 14.98
CA VAL A 167 -9.34 -2.14 13.56
C VAL A 167 -10.70 -1.73 13.01
N ALA A 168 -10.74 -0.68 12.20
CA ALA A 168 -11.93 -0.32 11.42
C ALA A 168 -11.53 0.12 10.01
N THR A 169 -12.40 -0.11 9.03
CA THR A 169 -12.18 0.26 7.62
C THR A 169 -13.50 0.40 6.88
N ASP A 170 -13.51 1.23 5.83
CA ASP A 170 -14.66 1.50 4.96
C ASP A 170 -14.34 1.31 3.46
N ARG A 171 -13.28 0.54 3.15
CA ARG A 171 -12.62 0.35 1.83
C ARG A 171 -11.72 1.49 1.37
N TYR A 172 -11.97 2.72 1.78
CA TYR A 172 -11.23 3.90 1.33
C TYR A 172 -10.23 4.38 2.38
N ARG A 173 -10.44 4.02 3.64
CA ARG A 173 -9.51 4.23 4.74
C ARG A 173 -9.50 3.05 5.69
N MET A 174 -8.46 2.99 6.50
CA MET A 174 -8.32 2.01 7.57
C MET A 174 -7.64 2.65 8.78
N ALA A 175 -8.07 2.31 9.98
CA ALA A 175 -7.39 2.70 11.21
C ALA A 175 -7.11 1.47 12.06
N VAL A 176 -5.91 1.41 12.63
CA VAL A 176 -5.43 0.32 13.47
C VAL A 176 -4.85 0.92 14.75
N ALA A 177 -5.26 0.39 15.88
CA ALA A 177 -4.69 0.69 17.18
C ALA A 177 -4.45 -0.60 17.97
N ARG A 178 -3.57 -0.52 18.98
CA ARG A 178 -3.26 -1.64 19.85
C ARG A 178 -3.34 -1.23 21.31
N THR A 179 -3.86 -2.13 22.14
CA THR A 179 -3.76 -2.05 23.59
C THR A 179 -3.28 -3.37 24.16
N ALA A 180 -2.65 -3.32 25.34
CA ALA A 180 -2.23 -4.53 26.06
C ALA A 180 -3.45 -5.25 26.63
N VAL A 181 -3.41 -6.58 26.62
CA VAL A 181 -4.47 -7.43 27.18
C VAL A 181 -3.86 -8.55 28.02
N GLY A 182 -4.53 -8.93 29.09
CA GLY A 182 -4.17 -10.05 29.95
C GLY A 182 -5.35 -10.99 30.20
N GLY A 183 -5.09 -12.08 30.92
CA GLY A 183 -6.15 -12.96 31.44
C GLY A 183 -6.81 -13.92 30.46
N HIS A 184 -6.21 -14.17 29.28
CA HIS A 184 -6.68 -15.20 28.35
C HIS A 184 -5.74 -16.41 28.28
N ASP A 185 -6.32 -17.61 28.13
CA ASP A 185 -5.60 -18.89 28.10
C ASP A 185 -4.94 -19.19 26.74
N GLY A 186 -4.52 -18.15 26.00
CA GLY A 186 -3.87 -18.28 24.69
C GLY A 186 -4.78 -18.64 23.51
N GLY A 187 -6.09 -18.80 23.72
CA GLY A 187 -7.07 -18.98 22.64
C GLY A 187 -7.17 -17.75 21.74
N ARG A 188 -7.32 -17.96 20.42
CA ARG A 188 -7.56 -16.86 19.46
C ARG A 188 -8.95 -16.27 19.69
N VAL A 189 -9.02 -14.98 20.01
CA VAL A 189 -10.28 -14.25 20.20
C VAL A 189 -10.43 -13.24 19.09
N GLN A 190 -11.46 -13.40 18.26
CA GLN A 190 -11.83 -12.45 17.22
C GLN A 190 -13.31 -12.13 17.27
N ALA A 191 -13.64 -10.85 17.18
CA ALA A 191 -15.02 -10.37 17.19
C ALA A 191 -15.12 -9.06 16.40
N THR A 192 -16.15 -8.93 15.57
CA THR A 192 -16.47 -7.65 14.90
C THR A 192 -17.67 -7.03 15.58
N VAL A 193 -17.45 -5.90 16.24
CA VAL A 193 -18.42 -5.21 17.09
C VAL A 193 -19.11 -4.11 16.29
N PRO A 194 -20.45 -4.08 16.17
CA PRO A 194 -21.15 -2.99 15.49
C PRO A 194 -20.76 -1.62 16.06
N LEU A 195 -20.63 -0.60 15.19
CA LEU A 195 -20.18 0.74 15.60
C LEU A 195 -20.98 1.33 16.79
N PRO A 196 -22.33 1.27 16.84
CA PRO A 196 -23.07 1.79 17.99
C PRO A 196 -22.75 1.10 19.32
N LEU A 197 -22.39 -0.19 19.28
CA LEU A 197 -21.96 -0.93 20.45
C LEU A 197 -20.53 -0.55 20.84
N ALA A 198 -19.64 -0.34 19.87
CA ALA A 198 -18.30 0.17 20.12
C ALA A 198 -18.33 1.58 20.75
N ASP A 199 -19.24 2.45 20.31
CA ASP A 199 -19.46 3.77 20.91
C ASP A 199 -19.98 3.68 22.35
N ALA A 200 -20.93 2.77 22.60
CA ALA A 200 -21.42 2.50 23.95
C ALA A 200 -20.32 1.94 24.87
N MET A 201 -19.46 1.07 24.34
CA MET A 201 -18.28 0.58 25.06
C MET A 201 -17.33 1.74 25.38
N ARG A 202 -17.03 2.59 24.41
CA ARG A 202 -16.15 3.75 24.62
C ARG A 202 -16.67 4.69 25.70
N ALA A 203 -17.96 4.97 25.73
CA ALA A 203 -18.59 5.82 26.74
C ALA A 203 -18.53 5.23 28.17
N LEU A 204 -18.43 3.90 28.31
CA LEU A 204 -18.30 3.24 29.61
C LEU A 204 -16.88 3.30 30.20
N LEU A 205 -15.86 3.57 29.37
CA LEU A 205 -14.46 3.50 29.79
C LEU A 205 -13.97 4.75 30.55
N ASP A 206 -14.76 5.82 30.59
CA ASP A 206 -14.38 7.05 31.29
C ASP A 206 -14.25 6.81 32.79
N GLY A 207 -13.06 7.06 33.33
CA GLY A 207 -12.76 6.97 34.78
C GLY A 207 -12.46 5.55 35.30
N GLU A 208 -12.31 4.57 34.41
CA GLU A 208 -12.09 3.17 34.78
C GLU A 208 -10.66 2.75 34.45
N ASP A 209 -9.91 2.22 35.42
CA ASP A 209 -8.50 1.83 35.21
C ASP A 209 -8.36 0.49 34.47
N GLU A 210 -9.22 -0.48 34.80
CA GLU A 210 -9.21 -1.83 34.25
C GLU A 210 -10.64 -2.30 33.97
N VAL A 211 -10.82 -2.94 32.81
CA VAL A 211 -12.13 -3.43 32.35
C VAL A 211 -12.03 -4.87 31.86
N ARG A 212 -13.15 -5.58 31.93
CA ARG A 212 -13.24 -6.96 31.40
C ARG A 212 -14.01 -6.98 30.10
N LEU A 213 -13.38 -7.53 29.07
CA LEU A 213 -14.01 -7.80 27.79
C LEU A 213 -14.28 -9.30 27.67
N ALA A 214 -15.53 -9.67 27.48
CA ALA A 214 -15.96 -11.06 27.30
C ALA A 214 -16.50 -11.28 25.89
N VAL A 215 -16.08 -12.35 25.23
CA VAL A 215 -16.61 -12.79 23.93
C VAL A 215 -17.12 -14.21 24.09
N ASP A 216 -18.42 -14.41 23.89
CA ASP A 216 -19.08 -15.71 24.03
C ASP A 216 -20.21 -15.87 23.01
N GLY A 217 -20.22 -16.98 22.26
CA GLY A 217 -21.33 -17.32 21.35
C GLY A 217 -21.69 -16.26 20.31
N GLY A 218 -20.74 -15.41 19.89
CA GLY A 218 -21.00 -14.28 18.98
C GLY A 218 -21.63 -13.06 19.65
N ARG A 219 -21.60 -12.99 20.98
CA ARG A 219 -21.91 -11.81 21.79
C ARG A 219 -20.61 -11.28 22.40
N VAL A 220 -20.48 -9.96 22.43
CA VAL A 220 -19.42 -9.27 23.16
C VAL A 220 -20.03 -8.48 24.30
N THR A 221 -19.36 -8.50 25.46
CA THR A 221 -19.76 -7.74 26.66
C THR A 221 -18.53 -7.05 27.21
N LEU A 222 -18.66 -5.77 27.54
CA LEU A 222 -17.67 -4.97 28.27
C LEU A 222 -18.22 -4.69 29.67
N GLU A 223 -17.47 -5.05 30.70
CA GLU A 223 -17.75 -4.78 32.11
C GLU A 223 -16.72 -3.75 32.62
N ALA A 224 -17.21 -2.66 33.21
CA ALA A 224 -16.40 -1.58 33.78
C ALA A 224 -16.99 -1.20 35.14
N GLY A 225 -16.33 -1.63 36.22
CA GLY A 225 -16.87 -1.51 37.58
C GLY A 225 -18.19 -2.25 37.76
N ASP A 226 -19.25 -1.51 38.10
CA ASP A 226 -20.64 -1.96 38.24
C ASP A 226 -21.48 -1.80 36.96
N ARG A 227 -20.90 -1.18 35.92
CA ARG A 227 -21.55 -0.92 34.64
C ARG A 227 -21.16 -1.99 33.62
N GLN A 228 -22.07 -2.29 32.70
CA GLN A 228 -21.78 -3.18 31.58
C GLN A 228 -22.57 -2.77 30.33
N THR A 229 -22.00 -3.06 29.16
CA THR A 229 -22.72 -3.03 27.88
C THR A 229 -22.38 -4.28 27.08
N GLY A 230 -23.27 -4.70 26.19
CA GLY A 230 -22.98 -5.84 25.33
C GLY A 230 -24.04 -6.07 24.27
N GLY A 231 -23.66 -6.80 23.23
CA GLY A 231 -24.51 -7.03 22.07
C GLY A 231 -23.94 -8.05 21.11
N ARG A 232 -24.69 -8.32 20.04
CA ARG A 232 -24.31 -9.28 19.00
C ARG A 232 -23.17 -8.71 18.16
N CYS A 233 -22.17 -9.55 17.92
CA CYS A 233 -21.14 -9.29 16.92
C CYS A 233 -21.70 -9.48 15.51
N LEU A 234 -21.07 -8.85 14.54
CA LEU A 234 -21.29 -9.11 13.12
C LEU A 234 -20.67 -10.48 12.79
N GLU A 235 -21.43 -11.32 12.08
CA GLU A 235 -21.07 -12.72 11.82
C GLU A 235 -20.19 -12.90 10.58
N GLN A 236 -20.11 -11.88 9.73
CA GLN A 236 -19.31 -11.88 8.51
C GLN A 236 -17.81 -11.73 8.82
N ASP A 237 -16.99 -12.28 7.94
CA ASP A 237 -15.54 -12.18 8.07
C ASP A 237 -15.05 -10.77 7.79
N PHE A 238 -14.26 -10.24 8.72
CA PHE A 238 -13.61 -8.94 8.54
C PHE A 238 -12.42 -9.08 7.58
N PRO A 239 -12.17 -8.11 6.68
CA PRO A 239 -11.04 -8.20 5.75
C PRO A 239 -9.68 -8.38 6.44
N ASP A 240 -8.77 -9.10 5.80
CA ASP A 240 -7.40 -9.31 6.30
C ASP A 240 -6.57 -8.02 6.21
N TYR A 241 -6.65 -7.21 7.27
CA TYR A 241 -5.95 -5.94 7.41
C TYR A 241 -4.43 -6.08 7.53
N ARG A 242 -3.92 -7.27 7.88
CA ARG A 242 -2.50 -7.49 8.22
C ARG A 242 -1.57 -7.27 7.02
N ARG A 243 -2.10 -7.40 5.80
CA ARG A 243 -1.40 -7.13 4.55
C ARG A 243 -1.11 -5.63 4.36
N LEU A 244 -2.00 -4.78 4.89
CA LEU A 244 -1.92 -3.33 4.77
C LEU A 244 -1.05 -2.69 5.87
N VAL A 245 -0.70 -3.43 6.93
CA VAL A 245 0.18 -2.96 8.01
C VAL A 245 1.64 -2.84 7.55
N ARG A 246 2.07 -3.59 6.52
CA ARG A 246 3.45 -3.64 6.02
C ARG A 246 3.61 -2.86 4.71
N LEU A 247 3.38 -1.56 4.75
CA LEU A 247 3.69 -0.71 3.59
C LEU A 247 5.22 -0.52 3.48
N PRO A 248 5.78 -0.55 2.26
CA PRO A 248 7.20 -0.24 2.05
C PRO A 248 7.50 1.19 2.52
N ALA A 249 8.70 1.39 3.07
CA ALA A 249 9.13 2.70 3.54
C ALA A 249 9.05 3.73 2.40
N GLY A 250 8.20 4.74 2.60
CA GLY A 250 8.02 5.86 1.70
C GLY A 250 8.81 7.10 2.14
N ARG A 251 8.54 8.23 1.48
CA ARG A 251 8.99 9.54 1.99
C ARG A 251 8.22 9.84 3.27
N ARG A 252 8.92 10.32 4.30
CA ARG A 252 8.33 10.72 5.58
C ARG A 252 8.32 12.23 5.69
N ALA A 253 7.20 12.80 6.13
CA ALA A 253 7.06 14.21 6.46
C ALA A 253 6.50 14.34 7.88
N GLU A 254 7.18 15.11 8.72
CA GLU A 254 6.68 15.45 10.06
C GLU A 254 5.78 16.69 9.96
N VAL A 255 4.65 16.65 10.65
CA VAL A 255 3.71 17.78 10.69
C VAL A 255 3.36 18.15 12.13
N ASP A 256 3.23 19.45 12.35
CA ASP A 256 2.52 20.01 13.49
C ASP A 256 1.01 19.86 13.25
N VAL A 257 0.32 19.10 14.10
CA VAL A 257 -1.08 18.72 13.89
C VAL A 257 -2.01 19.94 13.87
N PRO A 258 -1.91 20.90 14.81
CA PRO A 258 -2.73 22.11 14.77
C PRO A 258 -2.54 22.93 13.48
N ALA A 259 -1.29 23.23 13.11
CA ALA A 259 -0.99 24.02 11.91
C ALA A 259 -1.41 23.30 10.63
N PHE A 260 -1.14 21.99 10.52
CA PHE A 260 -1.48 21.21 9.34
C PHE A 260 -3.00 21.01 9.21
N THR A 261 -3.71 20.80 10.32
CA THR A 261 -5.18 20.71 10.31
C THR A 261 -5.79 22.02 9.80
N GLU A 262 -5.29 23.17 10.25
CA GLU A 262 -5.75 24.47 9.78
C GLU A 262 -5.43 24.69 8.30
N ALA A 263 -4.23 24.29 7.85
CA ALA A 263 -3.86 24.34 6.44
C ALA A 263 -4.80 23.47 5.57
N VAL A 264 -5.14 22.26 6.02
CA VAL A 264 -6.09 21.38 5.31
C VAL A 264 -7.51 21.96 5.31
N ARG A 265 -7.94 22.64 6.38
CA ARG A 265 -9.27 23.28 6.51
C ARG A 265 -9.43 24.60 5.75
N SER A 266 -8.37 25.35 5.57
CA SER A 266 -8.39 26.62 4.81
C SER A 266 -7.88 26.47 3.37
N GLY A 267 -7.17 25.39 3.08
CA GLY A 267 -6.56 25.12 1.78
C GLY A 267 -7.55 24.77 0.67
N PRO A 268 -7.06 24.73 -0.59
CA PRO A 268 -7.88 24.46 -1.75
C PRO A 268 -8.41 23.02 -1.76
N VAL A 269 -9.58 22.85 -2.37
CA VAL A 269 -10.24 21.55 -2.55
C VAL A 269 -10.55 21.29 -4.00
N ARG A 270 -10.50 20.02 -4.40
CA ARG A 270 -11.00 19.58 -5.71
C ARG A 270 -12.26 18.75 -5.51
N PRO A 271 -13.39 19.08 -6.16
CA PRO A 271 -14.56 18.23 -6.13
C PRO A 271 -14.24 16.90 -6.83
N TYR A 272 -14.68 15.80 -6.24
CA TYR A 272 -14.55 14.47 -6.81
C TYR A 272 -15.87 13.72 -6.69
N GLU A 273 -16.29 13.16 -7.81
CA GLU A 273 -17.37 12.20 -7.90
C GLU A 273 -16.71 10.83 -8.11
N ASP A 274 -16.81 9.95 -7.09
CA ASP A 274 -16.54 8.54 -7.33
C ASP A 274 -17.60 8.04 -8.33
N GLY A 275 -17.41 6.94 -9.05
CA GLY A 275 -18.36 6.47 -10.07
C GLY A 275 -19.78 6.13 -9.56
N GLY A 276 -20.08 6.39 -8.28
CA GLY A 276 -21.41 6.38 -7.66
C GLY A 276 -21.78 7.76 -7.11
N ASP A 277 -23.02 7.94 -6.65
CA ASP A 277 -23.64 9.23 -6.27
C ASP A 277 -22.98 9.99 -5.08
N ALA A 278 -21.79 9.56 -4.64
CA ALA A 278 -21.04 10.12 -3.52
C ALA A 278 -20.06 11.22 -3.99
N ARG A 279 -20.43 12.48 -3.71
CA ARG A 279 -19.55 13.64 -3.87
C ARG A 279 -18.66 13.81 -2.66
N CYS A 280 -17.36 14.02 -2.87
CA CYS A 280 -16.44 14.39 -1.81
C CYS A 280 -15.47 15.50 -2.22
N GLU A 281 -14.87 16.15 -1.23
CA GLU A 281 -13.80 17.13 -1.43
C GLU A 281 -12.44 16.45 -1.27
N LEU A 282 -11.56 16.63 -2.24
CA LEU A 282 -10.19 16.15 -2.17
C LEU A 282 -9.25 17.28 -1.73
N THR A 283 -8.33 16.95 -0.82
CA THR A 283 -7.14 17.75 -0.56
C THR A 283 -5.97 17.13 -1.34
N VAL A 284 -5.33 17.95 -2.18
CA VAL A 284 -4.11 17.55 -2.89
C VAL A 284 -2.92 17.94 -2.03
N LEU A 285 -2.11 16.98 -1.64
CA LEU A 285 -0.91 17.18 -0.85
C LEU A 285 0.32 17.20 -1.75
N ALA A 286 1.15 18.23 -1.60
CA ALA A 286 2.49 18.31 -2.18
C ALA A 286 3.52 17.97 -1.11
N VAL A 287 4.45 17.08 -1.45
CA VAL A 287 5.58 16.71 -0.59
C VAL A 287 6.86 17.29 -1.20
N SER A 288 7.53 18.19 -0.50
CA SER A 288 8.79 18.77 -0.93
C SER A 288 9.94 17.77 -0.81
N GLY A 289 11.03 18.00 -1.55
CA GLY A 289 12.24 17.18 -1.45
C GLY A 289 12.90 17.23 -0.06
N ASP A 290 12.62 18.28 0.71
CA ASP A 290 13.14 18.49 2.06
C ASP A 290 12.27 17.85 3.15
N GLY A 291 11.22 17.12 2.76
CA GLY A 291 10.35 16.40 3.70
C GLY A 291 9.25 17.24 4.34
N GLU A 292 8.91 18.39 3.76
CA GLU A 292 7.75 19.18 4.16
C GLU A 292 6.51 18.75 3.36
N VAL A 293 5.35 18.76 4.01
CA VAL A 293 4.07 18.50 3.35
C VAL A 293 3.11 19.66 3.59
N ALA A 294 2.46 20.10 2.52
CA ALA A 294 1.41 21.11 2.57
C ALA A 294 0.33 20.83 1.51
N PRO A 295 -0.90 21.34 1.70
CA PRO A 295 -1.87 21.42 0.62
C PRO A 295 -1.28 22.15 -0.59
N ALA A 296 -1.33 21.52 -1.76
CA ALA A 296 -0.83 22.07 -3.00
C ALA A 296 -1.68 23.27 -3.43
N PRO A 297 -1.09 24.32 -4.03
CA PRO A 297 -1.86 25.42 -4.59
C PRO A 297 -2.75 24.96 -5.73
N GLU A 298 -3.79 25.74 -6.01
CA GLU A 298 -4.72 25.47 -7.11
C GLU A 298 -3.99 25.43 -8.46
N GLY A 299 -4.29 24.42 -9.28
CA GLY A 299 -3.61 24.21 -10.56
C GLY A 299 -2.20 23.63 -10.48
N ALA A 300 -1.72 23.19 -9.31
CA ALA A 300 -0.48 22.43 -9.22
C ALA A 300 -0.59 21.11 -10.01
N ASP A 301 0.39 20.90 -10.88
CA ASP A 301 0.59 19.67 -11.66
C ASP A 301 2.04 19.23 -11.48
N ALA A 302 2.24 18.29 -10.55
CA ALA A 302 3.54 17.72 -10.24
C ALA A 302 3.37 16.19 -10.08
N PRO A 303 4.37 15.39 -10.48
CA PRO A 303 4.27 13.92 -10.48
C PRO A 303 4.12 13.32 -9.08
N ASP A 304 4.43 14.10 -8.04
CA ASP A 304 4.48 13.67 -6.64
C ASP A 304 3.27 14.10 -5.81
N LEU A 305 2.21 14.60 -6.46
CA LEU A 305 0.98 15.01 -5.78
C LEU A 305 0.16 13.79 -5.33
N VAL A 306 -0.36 13.85 -4.11
CA VAL A 306 -1.23 12.82 -3.55
C VAL A 306 -2.56 13.46 -3.19
N ALA A 307 -3.63 13.07 -3.88
CA ALA A 307 -4.97 13.54 -3.56
C ALA A 307 -5.68 12.54 -2.64
N VAL A 308 -6.24 13.04 -1.54
CA VAL A 308 -6.98 12.24 -0.56
C VAL A 308 -8.30 12.92 -0.22
N ASN A 309 -9.28 12.12 0.19
CA ASN A 309 -10.53 12.66 0.73
C ASN A 309 -10.24 13.53 1.97
N ARG A 310 -10.64 14.80 1.90
CA ARG A 310 -10.38 15.81 2.94
C ARG A 310 -11.00 15.45 4.27
N ALA A 311 -12.26 14.99 4.27
CA ALA A 311 -12.96 14.62 5.49
C ALA A 311 -12.22 13.47 6.20
N PHE A 312 -11.78 12.47 5.43
CA PHE A 312 -11.04 11.34 5.99
C PHE A 312 -9.67 11.74 6.54
N LEU A 313 -8.99 12.68 5.89
CA LEU A 313 -7.74 13.25 6.40
C LEU A 313 -7.95 13.98 7.73
N LEU A 314 -8.98 14.83 7.82
CA LEU A 314 -9.29 15.56 9.04
C LEU A 314 -9.70 14.64 10.19
N ASP A 315 -10.47 13.59 9.91
CA ASP A 315 -10.83 12.59 10.92
C ASP A 315 -9.59 11.86 11.46
N ALA A 316 -8.67 11.47 10.58
CA ALA A 316 -7.44 10.79 10.96
C ALA A 316 -6.51 11.70 11.79
N LEU A 317 -6.39 12.98 11.44
CA LEU A 317 -5.63 13.96 12.21
C LEU A 317 -6.22 14.16 13.61
N ALA A 318 -7.55 14.23 13.72
CA ALA A 318 -8.24 14.37 15.00
C ALA A 318 -8.10 13.12 15.89
N ALA A 319 -8.19 11.92 15.31
CA ALA A 319 -8.11 10.65 16.03
C ALA A 319 -6.69 10.33 16.53
N ALA A 320 -5.67 10.84 15.85
CA ALA A 320 -4.28 10.54 16.16
C ALA A 320 -3.74 11.24 17.42
N ALA A 321 -4.54 12.03 18.16
CA ALA A 321 -4.28 12.60 19.48
C ALA A 321 -2.79 12.86 19.81
N GLY A 322 -2.29 14.02 19.40
CA GLY A 322 -0.93 14.49 19.64
C GLY A 322 -0.63 15.75 18.84
N ASP A 323 0.43 16.47 19.21
CA ASP A 323 0.82 17.72 18.53
C ASP A 323 1.66 17.46 17.27
N ARG A 324 2.22 16.25 17.12
CA ARG A 324 3.07 15.87 15.99
C ARG A 324 2.70 14.52 15.40
N LEU A 325 2.67 14.45 14.08
CA LEU A 325 2.45 13.22 13.32
C LEU A 325 3.47 13.06 12.20
N VAL A 326 3.68 11.81 11.80
CA VAL A 326 4.47 11.45 10.63
C VAL A 326 3.51 10.99 9.54
N LEU A 327 3.55 11.66 8.39
CA LEU A 327 2.89 11.23 7.17
C LEU A 327 3.89 10.46 6.31
N GLU A 328 3.57 9.23 5.93
CA GLU A 328 4.38 8.41 5.03
C GLU A 328 3.71 8.28 3.65
N PHE A 329 4.46 8.65 2.61
CA PHE A 329 4.00 8.69 1.23
C PHE A 329 4.77 7.66 0.39
N GLY A 330 4.03 6.76 -0.26
CA GLY A 330 4.59 5.90 -1.31
C GLY A 330 4.53 6.55 -2.69
N ALA A 331 4.33 5.74 -3.72
CA ALA A 331 3.94 6.23 -5.05
C ALA A 331 2.58 6.97 -4.99
N PRO A 332 2.21 7.81 -5.98
CA PRO A 332 0.93 8.53 -5.97
C PRO A 332 -0.33 7.66 -5.83
N THR A 333 -0.24 6.37 -6.17
CA THR A 333 -1.32 5.38 -5.99
C THR A 333 -1.20 4.54 -4.74
N ALA A 334 -0.14 4.73 -3.94
CA ALA A 334 0.06 4.01 -2.70
C ALA A 334 -0.70 4.69 -1.55
N PRO A 335 -1.20 3.93 -0.56
CA PRO A 335 -1.88 4.50 0.60
C PRO A 335 -1.00 5.52 1.35
N LEU A 336 -1.62 6.62 1.77
CA LEU A 336 -1.02 7.56 2.71
C LEU A 336 -1.13 6.98 4.12
N ALA A 337 0.00 6.79 4.81
CA ALA A 337 -0.01 6.38 6.21
C ALA A 337 0.20 7.57 7.14
N ILE A 338 -0.57 7.62 8.23
CA ILE A 338 -0.48 8.65 9.27
C ILE A 338 -0.15 7.92 10.57
N ARG A 339 1.00 8.24 11.16
CA ARG A 339 1.56 7.55 12.33
C ARG A 339 1.91 8.55 13.44
N ARG A 340 1.93 8.05 14.67
CA ARG A 340 2.54 8.78 15.79
C ARG A 340 4.05 8.52 15.79
N PRO A 341 4.90 9.53 16.06
CA PRO A 341 6.34 9.31 16.22
C PRO A 341 6.69 8.32 17.34
N GLU A 342 5.89 8.33 18.41
CA GLU A 342 6.12 7.55 19.63
C GLU A 342 5.46 6.16 19.60
N ASP A 343 4.54 5.93 18.65
CA ASP A 343 3.81 4.66 18.51
C ASP A 343 3.61 4.32 17.03
N GLU A 344 4.48 3.45 16.51
CA GLU A 344 4.39 2.96 15.13
C GLU A 344 3.25 1.93 14.93
N HIS A 345 2.69 1.38 16.01
CA HIS A 345 1.66 0.34 15.96
C HIS A 345 0.25 0.92 15.78
N THR A 346 0.03 2.17 16.20
CA THR A 346 -1.20 2.91 15.95
C THR A 346 -1.04 3.77 14.71
N PHE A 347 -1.86 3.51 13.68
CA PHE A 347 -1.78 4.25 12.42
C PHE A 347 -3.11 4.30 11.69
N SER A 348 -3.26 5.32 10.86
CA SER A 348 -4.35 5.44 9.88
C SER A 348 -3.80 5.35 8.46
N LEU A 349 -4.54 4.72 7.56
CA LEU A 349 -4.27 4.67 6.13
C LEU A 349 -5.41 5.33 5.37
N LEU A 350 -5.07 6.16 4.39
CA LEU A 350 -6.00 6.76 3.45
C LEU A 350 -5.64 6.32 2.03
N MET A 351 -6.60 5.78 1.29
CA MET A 351 -6.40 5.43 -0.11
C MET A 351 -6.36 6.72 -0.94
N PRO A 352 -5.33 6.92 -1.79
CA PRO A 352 -5.29 8.07 -2.67
C PRO A 352 -6.35 7.93 -3.76
N VAL A 353 -6.87 9.08 -4.18
CA VAL A 353 -7.79 9.20 -5.30
C VAL A 353 -7.01 9.77 -6.48
N ARG A 354 -7.23 9.24 -7.68
CA ARG A 354 -6.76 9.92 -8.89
C ARG A 354 -7.82 10.94 -9.29
N PRO A 355 -7.52 12.25 -9.23
CA PRO A 355 -8.40 13.22 -9.85
C PRO A 355 -8.49 12.91 -11.35
N ALA A 356 -9.67 13.01 -11.94
CA ALA A 356 -9.80 12.97 -13.39
C ALA A 356 -9.06 14.20 -13.98
N ASP A 357 -8.28 13.97 -15.04
CA ASP A 357 -7.53 15.00 -15.77
C ASP A 357 -8.46 16.06 -16.39
#